data_AF-A0A0N4T2P4-F1
#
_entry.id   AF-A0A0N4T2P4-F1
#
_cell.length_a   1.000
_cell.length_b   1.000
_cell.length_c   1.000
_cell.angle_alpha   90.00
_cell.angle_beta   90.00
_cell.angle_gamma   90.00
#
_symmetry.space_group_name_H-M   'P 1'
#
loop_
_entity.id
_entity.type
_entity.pdbx_description
1 polymer ?
#
loop_
_entity_poly.entity_id
_entity_poly.type
_entity_poly.pdbx_seq_one_letter_code
_entity_poly.pdbx_strand_id
1 'polypeptide(L)'
;MKSMIRLHLLLSVVLWISRTVDAVLLRKKHDLLMDDVPCYICAAEWKLQSGGRKIVTERAKFIEDEDKCEATVVQEVKNILTMMQPESWQNTAIDGFTLKRDTEEFLNENQNSLSLEQFRKKLTILSSRWDKYRIQQDFNKWTTLRHWLRLPALRFRLQVLEKDLKNGKQSRRLRRILHRVKQVQNILQNVKKKLQDVYAIFHREGKSVYSEMMLRKRFAAAIDHKLLQSRH
;
A
#
# COMPACT_ATOMS: atom_id res chain seq x y z
N MET A 1 -1.81 -19.81 -45.74
CA MET A 1 -2.22 -18.66 -44.88
C MET A 1 -3.22 -19.02 -43.77
N LYS A 2 -4.27 -19.84 -43.99
CA LYS A 2 -5.28 -20.14 -42.93
C LYS A 2 -4.76 -20.91 -41.69
N SER A 3 -3.66 -21.66 -41.83
CA SER A 3 -3.07 -22.46 -40.73
C SER A 3 -2.32 -21.61 -39.68
N MET A 4 -1.52 -20.62 -40.11
CA MET A 4 -0.78 -19.74 -39.18
C MET A 4 -1.70 -18.86 -38.32
N ILE A 5 -2.83 -18.41 -38.87
CA ILE A 5 -3.78 -17.57 -38.14
C ILE A 5 -4.43 -18.36 -36.99
N ARG A 6 -4.74 -19.65 -37.21
CA ARG A 6 -5.27 -20.53 -36.16
C ARG A 6 -4.23 -20.80 -35.06
N LEU A 7 -2.96 -20.96 -35.42
CA LEU A 7 -1.88 -21.17 -34.46
C LEU A 7 -1.65 -19.93 -33.57
N HIS A 8 -1.68 -18.73 -34.15
CA HIS A 8 -1.55 -17.48 -33.39
C HIS A 8 -2.73 -17.20 -32.47
N LEU A 9 -3.96 -17.51 -32.90
CA LEU A 9 -5.15 -17.41 -32.05
C LEU A 9 -5.13 -18.41 -30.89
N LEU A 10 -4.64 -19.64 -31.12
CA LEU A 10 -4.47 -20.62 -30.05
C LEU A 10 -3.40 -20.17 -29.04
N LEU A 11 -2.26 -19.66 -29.52
CA LEU A 11 -1.20 -19.14 -28.65
C LEU A 11 -1.65 -17.92 -27.84
N SER A 12 -2.43 -17.00 -28.43
CA SER A 12 -2.93 -15.83 -27.69
C SER A 12 -3.94 -16.21 -26.62
N VAL A 13 -4.82 -17.18 -26.90
CA VAL A 13 -5.77 -17.72 -25.94
C VAL A 13 -5.06 -18.46 -24.81
N VAL A 14 -4.05 -19.28 -25.11
CA VAL A 14 -3.24 -19.98 -24.08
C VAL A 14 -2.46 -18.99 -23.21
N LEU A 15 -1.88 -17.94 -23.79
CA LEU A 15 -1.18 -16.89 -23.04
C LEU A 15 -2.15 -16.07 -22.16
N TRP A 16 -3.38 -15.83 -22.62
CA TRP A 16 -4.40 -15.12 -21.86
C TRP A 16 -4.96 -15.98 -20.72
N ILE A 17 -5.19 -17.27 -20.98
CA ILE A 17 -5.55 -18.26 -19.95
C ILE A 17 -4.41 -18.39 -18.93
N SER A 18 -3.14 -18.46 -19.34
CA SER A 18 -2.01 -18.50 -18.42
C SER A 18 -1.95 -17.26 -17.52
N ARG A 19 -2.11 -16.05 -18.09
CA ARG A 19 -2.10 -14.81 -17.29
C ARG A 19 -3.26 -14.69 -16.33
N THR A 20 -4.45 -15.17 -16.72
CA THR A 20 -5.64 -15.15 -15.86
C THR A 20 -5.57 -16.22 -14.78
N VAL A 21 -5.06 -17.42 -15.11
CA VAL A 21 -4.79 -18.50 -14.17
C VAL A 21 -3.71 -18.09 -13.17
N ASP A 22 -2.63 -17.42 -13.59
CA ASP A 22 -1.61 -16.88 -12.69
C ASP A 22 -2.18 -15.79 -11.77
N ALA A 23 -3.02 -14.88 -12.29
CA ALA A 23 -3.68 -13.87 -11.48
C ALA A 23 -4.68 -14.47 -10.47
N VAL A 24 -5.42 -15.51 -10.87
CA VAL A 24 -6.38 -16.22 -10.01
C VAL A 24 -5.66 -17.12 -9.00
N LEU A 25 -4.56 -17.80 -9.37
CA LEU A 25 -3.71 -18.55 -8.44
C LEU A 25 -2.96 -17.64 -7.48
N LEU A 26 -2.49 -16.46 -7.91
CA LEU A 26 -1.92 -15.44 -7.01
C LEU A 26 -2.97 -14.91 -6.02
N ARG A 27 -4.19 -14.67 -6.49
CA ARG A 27 -5.31 -14.21 -5.65
C ARG A 27 -5.78 -15.31 -4.68
N LYS A 28 -5.91 -16.56 -5.14
CA LYS A 28 -6.31 -17.73 -4.33
C LYS A 28 -5.21 -18.21 -3.38
N LYS A 29 -3.93 -18.06 -3.76
CA LYS A 29 -2.77 -18.25 -2.87
C LYS A 29 -2.66 -17.12 -1.84
N HIS A 30 -3.11 -15.90 -2.14
CA HIS A 30 -3.26 -14.85 -1.12
C HIS A 30 -4.39 -15.16 -0.14
N ASP A 31 -5.51 -15.73 -0.57
CA ASP A 31 -6.63 -16.04 0.32
C ASP A 31 -6.41 -17.30 1.20
N LEU A 32 -5.58 -18.26 0.78
CA LEU A 32 -5.27 -19.49 1.53
C LEU A 32 -4.04 -19.42 2.46
N LEU A 33 -3.27 -18.32 2.45
CA LEU A 33 -2.05 -18.13 3.26
C LEU A 33 -2.19 -17.01 4.32
N MET A 34 -3.40 -16.56 4.65
CA MET A 34 -3.60 -15.42 5.56
C MET A 34 -3.23 -15.67 7.02
N ASP A 35 -2.97 -16.91 7.44
CA ASP A 35 -2.56 -17.20 8.83
C ASP A 35 -1.03 -17.19 9.06
N ASP A 36 -0.20 -17.24 8.01
CA ASP A 36 1.27 -17.33 8.12
C ASP A 36 2.05 -16.17 7.45
N VAL A 37 1.38 -15.14 6.92
CA VAL A 37 2.11 -13.96 6.39
C VAL A 37 2.54 -13.06 7.55
N PRO A 38 3.85 -12.78 7.73
CA PRO A 38 4.30 -11.89 8.78
C PRO A 38 3.67 -10.52 8.61
N CYS A 39 2.96 -10.05 9.64
CA CYS A 39 2.35 -8.73 9.66
C CYS A 39 3.46 -7.66 9.70
N TYR A 40 3.89 -7.21 8.51
CA TYR A 40 4.97 -6.23 8.37
C TYR A 40 4.70 -4.93 9.12
N ILE A 41 3.43 -4.50 9.15
CA ILE A 41 3.02 -3.29 9.86
C ILE A 41 3.00 -3.49 11.38
N CYS A 42 2.67 -4.69 11.87
CA CYS A 42 2.76 -5.04 13.29
C CYS A 42 4.21 -5.03 13.77
N ALA A 43 5.14 -5.57 12.97
CA ALA A 43 6.57 -5.52 13.28
C ALA A 43 7.10 -4.08 13.30
N ALA A 44 6.58 -3.21 12.43
CA ALA A 44 6.93 -1.78 12.42
C ALA A 44 6.37 -1.04 13.63
N GLU A 45 5.13 -1.33 14.03
CA GLU A 45 4.52 -0.85 15.27
C GLU A 45 5.35 -1.25 16.49
N TRP A 46 5.70 -2.52 16.61
CA TRP A 46 6.52 -3.03 17.72
C TRP A 46 7.89 -2.33 17.80
N LYS A 47 8.54 -2.11 16.65
CA LYS A 47 9.81 -1.35 16.57
C LYS A 47 9.65 0.10 17.03
N LEU A 48 8.53 0.74 16.71
CA LEU A 48 8.27 2.11 17.18
C LEU A 48 8.04 2.16 18.69
N GLN A 49 7.28 1.20 19.24
CA GLN A 49 6.96 1.14 20.67
C GLN A 49 8.20 0.81 21.52
N SER A 50 9.02 -0.14 21.07
CA SER A 50 10.27 -0.54 21.75
C SER A 50 11.36 0.54 21.69
N GLY A 51 11.33 1.41 20.68
CA GLY A 51 12.27 2.54 20.54
C GLY A 51 12.00 3.74 21.46
N GLY A 52 11.16 3.61 22.49
CA GLY A 52 10.87 4.68 23.47
C GLY A 52 10.07 5.87 22.93
N ARG A 53 9.71 5.89 21.64
CA ARG A 53 8.79 6.87 21.08
C ARG A 53 7.38 6.52 21.52
N LYS A 54 6.93 7.07 22.65
CA LYS A 54 5.51 7.07 23.01
C LYS A 54 4.75 7.76 21.88
N ILE A 55 4.06 6.98 21.07
CA ILE A 55 3.01 7.50 20.20
C ILE A 55 1.97 8.06 21.17
N VAL A 56 1.85 9.39 21.22
CA VAL A 56 0.75 10.07 21.90
C VAL A 56 -0.52 9.63 21.19
N THR A 57 -1.05 8.51 21.64
CA THR A 57 -2.30 7.95 21.16
C THR A 57 -3.38 8.92 21.62
N GLU A 58 -4.45 9.06 20.84
CA GLU A 58 -5.60 9.94 21.08
C GLU A 58 -6.41 9.56 22.36
N ARG A 59 -5.75 9.16 23.46
CA ARG A 59 -6.34 8.97 24.79
C ARG A 59 -7.06 10.23 25.29
N ALA A 60 -6.59 11.42 24.90
CA ALA A 60 -7.22 12.68 25.25
C ALA A 60 -8.67 12.83 24.70
N LYS A 61 -8.98 12.24 23.53
CA LYS A 61 -10.31 12.37 22.90
C LYS A 61 -11.41 11.55 23.57
N PHE A 62 -11.06 10.62 24.46
CA PHE A 62 -12.06 9.80 25.17
C PHE A 62 -12.77 10.57 26.28
N ILE A 63 -12.05 11.48 26.94
CA ILE A 63 -12.61 12.32 27.99
C ILE A 63 -13.65 13.28 27.40
N GLU A 64 -13.47 13.70 26.14
CA GLU A 64 -14.40 14.57 25.40
C GLU A 64 -15.69 13.87 24.93
N ASP A 65 -15.78 12.54 25.04
CA ASP A 65 -16.95 11.78 24.58
C ASP A 65 -18.05 11.66 25.66
N GLU A 66 -17.75 11.92 26.94
CA GLU A 66 -18.73 11.77 28.04
C GLU A 66 -19.95 12.69 27.88
N ASP A 67 -19.76 13.91 27.36
CA ASP A 67 -20.83 14.89 27.13
C ASP A 67 -21.49 14.77 25.76
N LYS A 68 -21.01 13.87 24.88
CA LYS A 68 -21.50 13.76 23.50
C LYS A 68 -22.62 12.73 23.36
N CYS A 69 -23.60 13.07 22.53
CA CYS A 69 -24.61 12.12 22.07
C CYS A 69 -23.93 10.93 21.34
N GLU A 70 -24.34 9.70 21.67
CA GLU A 70 -23.77 8.46 21.14
C GLU A 70 -23.80 8.43 19.62
N ALA A 71 -24.88 8.96 19.02
CA ALA A 71 -25.02 9.03 17.57
C ALA A 71 -23.94 9.91 16.92
N THR A 72 -23.52 10.98 17.59
CA THR A 72 -22.45 11.88 17.13
C THR A 72 -21.11 11.15 17.18
N VAL A 73 -20.82 10.45 18.28
CA VAL A 73 -19.58 9.66 18.43
C VAL A 73 -19.48 8.60 17.33
N VAL A 74 -20.55 7.86 17.05
CA VAL A 74 -20.57 6.86 15.95
C VAL A 74 -20.27 7.51 14.60
N GLN A 75 -20.85 8.68 14.33
CA GLN A 75 -20.65 9.38 13.07
C GLN A 75 -19.23 9.95 12.94
N GLU A 76 -18.66 10.50 14.02
CA GLU A 76 -17.27 10.96 14.06
C GLU A 76 -16.30 9.82 13.76
N VAL A 77 -16.44 8.69 14.45
CA VAL A 77 -15.58 7.51 14.21
C VAL A 77 -15.72 7.02 12.78
N LYS A 78 -16.95 6.97 12.24
CA LYS A 78 -17.20 6.63 10.84
C LYS A 78 -16.46 7.58 9.89
N ASN A 79 -16.56 8.89 10.11
CA ASN A 79 -15.90 9.90 9.29
C ASN A 79 -14.38 9.74 9.33
N ILE A 80 -13.80 9.53 10.52
CA ILE A 80 -12.37 9.27 10.67
C ILE A 80 -11.98 8.03 9.87
N LEU A 81 -12.70 6.92 10.01
CA LEU A 81 -12.41 5.68 9.28
C LEU A 81 -12.54 5.83 7.76
N THR A 82 -13.48 6.65 7.28
CA THR A 82 -13.58 7.00 5.86
C THR A 82 -12.32 7.72 5.38
N MET A 83 -11.85 8.73 6.13
CA MET A 83 -10.61 9.46 5.80
C MET A 83 -9.34 8.62 5.94
N MET A 84 -9.40 7.51 6.68
CA MET A 84 -8.29 6.55 6.82
C MET A 84 -8.19 5.56 5.66
N GLN A 85 -9.18 5.49 4.78
CA GLN A 85 -9.12 4.61 3.62
C GLN A 85 -8.00 5.05 2.67
N PRO A 86 -7.18 4.12 2.11
CA PRO A 86 -6.09 4.47 1.22
C PRO A 86 -6.49 5.37 0.06
N GLU A 87 -7.70 5.18 -0.47
CA GLU A 87 -8.26 5.99 -1.56
C GLU A 87 -8.36 7.49 -1.22
N SER A 88 -8.37 7.87 0.06
CA SER A 88 -8.48 9.26 0.52
C SER A 88 -7.16 9.99 0.67
N TRP A 89 -6.02 9.29 0.72
CA TRP A 89 -4.72 9.91 1.04
C TRP A 89 -3.52 9.34 0.28
N GLN A 90 -3.66 8.18 -0.36
CA GLN A 90 -2.54 7.52 -1.03
C GLN A 90 -2.07 8.37 -2.23
N ASN A 91 -0.79 8.71 -2.24
CA ASN A 91 -0.17 9.41 -3.35
C ASN A 91 0.17 8.41 -4.46
N THR A 92 -0.45 8.60 -5.62
CA THR A 92 -0.30 7.79 -6.83
C THR A 92 0.22 8.60 -8.03
N ALA A 93 0.84 9.76 -7.78
CA ALA A 93 1.32 10.67 -8.82
C ALA A 93 2.29 10.01 -9.81
N ILE A 94 3.15 9.11 -9.31
CA ILE A 94 4.03 8.27 -10.12
C ILE A 94 3.56 6.82 -10.03
N ASP A 95 3.25 6.23 -11.19
CA ASP A 95 2.97 4.81 -11.30
C ASP A 95 4.29 4.01 -11.28
N GLY A 96 4.48 3.25 -10.20
CA GLY A 96 5.64 2.39 -10.02
C GLY A 96 5.75 1.26 -11.04
N PHE A 97 4.63 0.75 -11.57
CA PHE A 97 4.68 -0.29 -12.60
C PHE A 97 5.25 0.27 -13.91
N THR A 98 4.69 1.40 -14.35
CA THR A 98 5.20 2.12 -15.53
C THR A 98 6.65 2.52 -15.34
N LEU A 99 7.04 3.10 -14.19
CA LEU A 99 8.43 3.49 -13.94
C LEU A 99 9.41 2.29 -13.98
N LYS A 100 9.02 1.12 -13.47
CA LYS A 100 9.81 -0.11 -13.57
C LYS A 100 9.98 -0.53 -15.03
N ARG A 101 8.89 -0.56 -15.80
CA ARG A 101 8.94 -0.89 -17.23
C ARG A 101 9.83 0.07 -18.00
N ASP A 102 9.64 1.38 -17.83
CA ASP A 102 10.46 2.43 -18.47
C ASP A 102 11.96 2.25 -18.12
N THR A 103 12.25 1.81 -16.89
CA THR A 103 13.63 1.54 -16.44
C THR A 103 14.23 0.34 -17.15
N GLU A 104 13.49 -0.77 -17.25
CA GLU A 104 13.98 -1.95 -17.96
C GLU A 104 14.12 -1.68 -19.45
N GLU A 105 13.20 -0.97 -20.07
CA GLU A 105 13.29 -0.55 -21.48
C GLU A 105 14.52 0.32 -21.72
N PHE A 106 14.75 1.33 -20.86
CA PHE A 106 15.93 2.19 -20.98
C PHE A 106 17.25 1.42 -20.80
N LEU A 107 17.29 0.48 -19.85
CA LEU A 107 18.49 -0.30 -19.58
C LEU A 107 18.76 -1.38 -20.64
N ASN A 108 17.71 -1.96 -21.24
CA ASN A 108 17.80 -3.10 -22.16
C ASN A 108 17.80 -2.70 -23.65
N GLU A 109 17.01 -1.72 -24.08
CA GLU A 109 16.71 -1.54 -25.52
C GLU A 109 17.53 -0.45 -26.23
N ASN A 110 18.29 0.41 -25.55
CA ASN A 110 18.83 1.60 -26.21
C ASN A 110 20.21 2.07 -25.72
N GLN A 111 21.03 1.19 -25.15
CA GLN A 111 22.40 1.59 -24.82
C GLN A 111 23.20 1.85 -26.09
N ASN A 112 23.07 1.06 -27.17
CA ASN A 112 24.00 1.13 -28.30
C ASN A 112 23.78 2.35 -29.23
N SER A 113 22.54 2.81 -29.39
CA SER A 113 22.19 3.91 -30.32
C SER A 113 22.46 5.32 -29.78
N LEU A 114 22.54 5.48 -28.46
CA LEU A 114 22.71 6.79 -27.81
C LEU A 114 24.20 7.15 -27.68
N SER A 115 24.52 8.44 -27.82
CA SER A 115 25.84 8.93 -27.39
C SER A 115 25.98 8.83 -25.87
N LEU A 116 27.22 8.80 -25.36
CA LEU A 116 27.48 8.75 -23.92
C LEU A 116 26.82 9.92 -23.18
N GLU A 117 26.85 11.13 -23.76
CA GLU A 117 26.23 12.32 -23.18
C GLU A 117 24.71 12.20 -23.12
N GLN A 118 24.07 11.76 -24.20
CA GLN A 118 22.63 11.53 -24.25
C GLN A 118 22.21 10.45 -23.24
N PHE A 119 22.99 9.38 -23.12
CA PHE A 119 22.76 8.32 -22.14
C PHE A 119 22.80 8.88 -20.71
N ARG A 120 23.85 9.64 -20.35
CA ARG A 120 23.98 10.28 -19.02
C ARG A 120 22.81 11.23 -18.73
N LYS A 121 22.39 12.04 -19.71
CA LYS A 121 21.25 12.94 -19.56
C LYS A 121 19.95 12.18 -19.29
N LYS A 122 19.65 11.14 -20.07
CA LYS A 122 18.46 10.30 -19.86
C LYS A 122 18.50 9.55 -18.51
N LEU A 123 19.66 9.03 -18.12
CA LEU A 123 19.84 8.35 -16.84
C LEU A 123 19.64 9.30 -15.65
N THR A 124 20.07 10.56 -15.78
CA THR A 124 19.85 11.59 -14.75
C THR A 124 18.36 11.88 -14.58
N ILE A 125 17.62 12.00 -15.69
CA ILE A 125 16.16 12.18 -15.66
C ILE A 125 15.48 10.98 -15.01
N LEU A 126 15.87 9.76 -15.38
CA LEU A 126 15.33 8.53 -14.81
C LEU A 126 15.61 8.43 -13.31
N SER A 127 16.83 8.78 -12.89
CA SER A 127 17.22 8.82 -11.47
C SER A 127 16.35 9.81 -10.70
N SER A 128 16.15 11.02 -11.23
CA SER A 128 15.26 12.01 -10.61
C SER A 128 13.80 11.52 -10.48
N ARG A 129 13.28 10.77 -11.47
CA ARG A 129 11.95 10.14 -11.36
C ARG A 129 11.90 9.11 -10.22
N TRP A 130 12.94 8.29 -10.09
CA TRP A 130 13.05 7.32 -8.99
C TRP A 130 13.18 8.01 -7.62
N ASP A 131 13.89 9.13 -7.51
CA ASP A 131 13.99 9.90 -6.27
C ASP A 131 12.61 10.40 -5.82
N LYS A 132 11.84 10.98 -6.75
CA LYS A 132 10.47 11.43 -6.47
C LYS A 132 9.55 10.27 -6.11
N TYR A 133 9.68 9.13 -6.79
CA TYR A 133 8.89 7.95 -6.48
C TYR A 133 9.20 7.39 -5.09
N ARG A 134 10.46 7.45 -4.64
CA ARG A 134 10.85 7.04 -3.28
C ARG A 134 10.21 7.93 -2.22
N ILE A 135 10.21 9.25 -2.41
CA ILE A 135 9.50 10.17 -1.51
C ILE A 135 8.00 9.82 -1.44
N GLN A 136 7.39 9.49 -2.57
CA GLN A 136 5.99 9.03 -2.63
C GLN A 136 5.78 7.71 -1.88
N GLN A 137 6.67 6.73 -2.05
CA GLN A 137 6.59 5.44 -1.33
C GLN A 137 6.74 5.63 0.19
N ASP A 138 7.70 6.45 0.62
CA ASP A 138 7.92 6.75 2.04
C ASP A 138 6.71 7.48 2.63
N PHE A 139 6.18 8.48 1.93
CA PHE A 139 4.95 9.16 2.34
C PHE A 139 3.81 8.17 2.54
N ASN A 140 3.57 7.28 1.57
CA ASN A 140 2.48 6.30 1.66
C ASN A 140 2.70 5.32 2.81
N LYS A 141 3.92 4.77 2.95
CA LYS A 141 4.28 3.82 3.99
C LYS A 141 4.13 4.43 5.40
N TRP A 142 4.64 5.64 5.60
CA TRP A 142 4.50 6.37 6.87
C TRP A 142 3.06 6.75 7.17
N THR A 143 2.30 7.18 6.18
CA THR A 143 0.87 7.53 6.36
C THR A 143 0.05 6.30 6.72
N THR A 144 0.34 5.16 6.08
CA THR A 144 -0.29 3.87 6.42
C THR A 144 -0.04 3.48 7.87
N LEU A 145 1.22 3.59 8.32
CA LEU A 145 1.60 3.31 9.70
C LEU A 145 0.94 4.27 10.70
N ARG A 146 0.86 5.56 10.39
CA ARG A 146 0.16 6.55 11.23
C ARG A 146 -1.32 6.21 11.39
N HIS A 147 -2.00 5.82 10.31
CA HIS A 147 -3.40 5.40 10.38
C HIS A 147 -3.56 4.09 11.17
N TRP A 148 -2.68 3.12 10.95
CA TRP A 148 -2.68 1.85 11.70
C TRP A 148 -2.64 2.07 13.21
N LEU A 149 -1.74 2.92 13.67
CA LEU A 149 -1.56 3.24 15.09
C LEU A 149 -2.77 3.93 15.74
N ARG A 150 -3.71 4.47 14.95
CA ARG A 150 -4.96 5.06 15.45
C ARG A 150 -6.08 4.02 15.63
N LEU A 151 -6.02 2.89 14.93
CA LEU A 151 -7.07 1.87 14.97
C LEU A 151 -7.37 1.34 16.37
N PRO A 152 -6.39 1.09 17.27
CA PRO A 152 -6.68 0.61 18.62
C PRO A 152 -7.55 1.59 19.41
N ALA A 153 -7.30 2.90 19.29
CA ALA A 153 -8.11 3.92 19.96
C ALA A 153 -9.54 3.94 19.42
N LEU A 154 -9.73 3.96 18.09
CA LEU A 154 -11.06 3.94 17.49
C LEU A 154 -11.84 2.66 17.84
N ARG A 155 -11.17 1.51 17.87
CA ARG A 155 -11.75 0.24 18.30
C ARG A 155 -12.23 0.32 19.74
N PHE A 156 -11.39 0.85 20.63
CA PHE A 156 -11.74 1.00 22.04
C PHE A 156 -12.94 1.94 22.23
N ARG A 157 -13.01 3.09 21.52
CA ARG A 157 -14.17 4.00 21.54
C ARG A 157 -15.47 3.26 21.21
N LEU A 158 -15.46 2.48 20.13
CA LEU A 158 -16.63 1.70 19.71
C LEU A 158 -17.00 0.61 20.72
N GLN A 159 -16.03 -0.01 21.40
CA GLN A 159 -16.27 -1.05 22.40
C GLN A 159 -16.90 -0.49 23.68
N VAL A 160 -16.41 0.65 24.17
CA VAL A 160 -17.02 1.36 25.31
C VAL A 160 -18.47 1.73 24.97
N LEU A 161 -18.67 2.37 23.82
CA LEU A 161 -19.99 2.77 23.37
C LEU A 161 -20.95 1.58 23.21
N GLU A 162 -20.47 0.45 22.66
CA GLU A 162 -21.27 -0.76 22.52
C GLU A 162 -21.70 -1.32 23.88
N LYS A 163 -20.82 -1.28 24.88
CA LYS A 163 -21.10 -1.71 26.25
C LYS A 163 -22.19 -0.83 26.87
N ASP A 164 -22.07 0.49 26.76
CA ASP A 164 -23.02 1.43 27.36
C ASP A 164 -24.41 1.32 26.73
N LEU A 165 -24.48 1.17 25.40
CA LEU A 165 -25.73 0.96 24.68
C LEU A 165 -26.43 -0.37 25.01
N LYS A 166 -25.69 -1.38 25.48
CA LYS A 166 -26.23 -2.69 25.91
C LYS A 166 -26.75 -2.68 27.34
N ASN A 167 -26.18 -1.85 28.21
CA ASN A 167 -26.54 -1.81 29.63
C ASN A 167 -27.88 -1.09 29.92
N GLY A 168 -28.41 -0.32 28.96
CA GLY A 168 -29.69 0.39 29.10
C GLY A 168 -30.93 -0.40 28.67
N LYS A 169 -32.13 0.04 29.12
CA LYS A 169 -33.42 -0.47 28.62
C LYS A 169 -33.50 -0.30 27.10
N GLN A 170 -33.73 -1.39 26.37
CA GLN A 170 -33.62 -1.43 24.91
C GLN A 170 -34.74 -0.67 24.17
N SER A 171 -34.55 0.64 24.02
CA SER A 171 -35.42 1.48 23.18
C SER A 171 -35.17 1.23 21.68
N ARG A 172 -36.14 1.60 20.83
CA ARG A 172 -35.98 1.54 19.36
C ARG A 172 -34.79 2.40 18.89
N ARG A 173 -34.53 3.53 19.55
CA ARG A 173 -33.39 4.41 19.27
C ARG A 173 -32.06 3.71 19.55
N LEU A 174 -31.90 3.10 20.72
CA LEU A 174 -30.67 2.41 21.11
C LEU A 174 -30.35 1.25 20.17
N ARG A 175 -31.36 0.45 19.78
CA ARG A 175 -31.19 -0.62 18.78
C ARG A 175 -30.65 -0.12 17.44
N ARG A 176 -31.13 1.04 16.95
CA ARG A 176 -30.61 1.66 15.71
C ARG A 176 -29.16 2.11 15.87
N ILE A 177 -28.80 2.70 17.00
CA ILE A 177 -27.43 3.16 17.26
C ILE A 177 -26.50 1.95 17.36
N LEU A 178 -26.89 0.89 18.09
CA LEU A 178 -26.12 -0.34 18.20
C LEU A 178 -25.87 -0.99 16.82
N HIS A 179 -26.88 -0.99 15.94
CA HIS A 179 -26.70 -1.45 14.56
C HIS A 179 -25.66 -0.61 13.81
N ARG A 180 -25.68 0.72 13.96
CA ARG A 180 -24.67 1.60 13.35
C ARG A 180 -23.27 1.34 13.93
N VAL A 181 -23.14 1.08 15.23
CA VAL A 181 -21.86 0.70 15.85
C VAL A 181 -21.29 -0.55 15.18
N LYS A 182 -22.11 -1.61 14.99
CA LYS A 182 -21.68 -2.83 14.29
C LYS A 182 -21.24 -2.54 12.85
N GLN A 183 -21.96 -1.68 12.12
CA GLN A 183 -21.55 -1.26 10.79
C GLN A 183 -20.18 -0.56 10.79
N VAL A 184 -19.95 0.34 11.75
CA VAL A 184 -18.67 1.07 11.87
C VAL A 184 -17.53 0.12 12.30
N GLN A 185 -17.80 -0.87 13.15
CA GLN A 185 -16.83 -1.93 13.46
C GLN A 185 -16.41 -2.73 12.22
N ASN A 186 -17.35 -3.05 11.32
CA ASN A 186 -17.03 -3.70 10.05
C ASN A 186 -16.16 -2.81 9.15
N ILE A 187 -16.46 -1.50 9.08
CA ILE A 187 -15.61 -0.53 8.38
C ILE A 187 -14.20 -0.53 8.98
N LEU A 188 -14.07 -0.55 10.31
CA LEU A 188 -12.78 -0.59 11.00
C LEU A 188 -11.96 -1.82 10.60
N GLN A 189 -12.58 -3.01 10.54
CA GLN A 189 -11.89 -4.23 10.11
C GLN A 189 -11.46 -4.16 8.64
N ASN A 190 -12.31 -3.60 7.77
CA ASN A 190 -11.96 -3.40 6.37
C ASN A 190 -10.78 -2.43 6.20
N VAL A 191 -10.79 -1.31 6.92
CA VAL A 191 -9.69 -0.34 6.94
C VAL A 191 -8.41 -1.01 7.45
N LYS A 192 -8.49 -1.79 8.53
CA LYS A 192 -7.36 -2.55 9.06
C LYS A 192 -6.72 -3.44 7.98
N LYS A 193 -7.53 -4.24 7.28
CA LYS A 193 -7.04 -5.11 6.20
C LYS A 193 -6.38 -4.31 5.07
N LYS A 194 -7.06 -3.26 4.59
CA LYS A 194 -6.49 -2.37 3.54
C LYS A 194 -5.15 -1.77 3.95
N LEU A 195 -5.02 -1.27 5.19
CA LEU A 195 -3.76 -0.70 5.68
C LEU A 195 -2.64 -1.75 5.76
N GLN A 196 -2.97 -2.98 6.20
CA GLN A 196 -2.00 -4.08 6.22
C GLN A 196 -1.50 -4.41 4.81
N ASP A 197 -2.41 -4.50 3.83
CA ASP A 197 -2.08 -4.79 2.43
C ASP A 197 -1.22 -3.69 1.81
N VAL A 198 -1.62 -2.43 1.98
CA VAL A 198 -0.89 -1.26 1.45
C VAL A 198 0.52 -1.18 2.03
N TYR A 199 0.67 -1.36 3.34
CA TYR A 199 1.99 -1.35 3.97
C TYR A 199 2.87 -2.50 3.46
N ALA A 200 2.30 -3.69 3.27
CA ALA A 200 3.02 -4.85 2.76
C ALA A 200 3.53 -4.61 1.33
N ILE A 201 2.74 -3.97 0.46
CA ILE A 201 3.16 -3.59 -0.90
C ILE A 201 4.42 -2.71 -0.84
N PHE A 202 4.35 -1.56 -0.18
CA PHE A 202 5.50 -0.64 -0.12
C PHE A 202 6.70 -1.22 0.62
N HIS A 203 6.48 -2.07 1.63
CA HIS A 203 7.57 -2.75 2.32
C HIS A 203 8.30 -3.76 1.43
N ARG A 204 7.57 -4.53 0.62
CA ARG A 204 8.17 -5.47 -0.34
C ARG A 204 8.88 -4.74 -1.47
N GLU A 205 8.31 -3.65 -1.96
CA GLU A 205 8.95 -2.82 -2.99
C GLU A 205 10.29 -2.26 -2.55
N GLY A 206 10.40 -1.82 -1.29
CA GLY A 206 11.66 -1.36 -0.70
C GLY A 206 12.76 -2.44 -0.61
N LYS A 207 12.39 -3.72 -0.76
CA LYS A 207 13.31 -4.87 -0.79
C LYS A 207 13.55 -5.42 -2.21
N SER A 208 12.96 -4.79 -3.23
CA SER A 208 13.07 -5.27 -4.61
C SER A 208 14.40 -4.89 -5.26
N VAL A 209 14.62 -5.38 -6.48
CA VAL A 209 15.72 -4.94 -7.37
C VAL A 209 15.64 -3.45 -7.74
N TYR A 210 14.50 -2.83 -7.46
CA TYR A 210 14.26 -1.39 -7.62
C TYR A 210 14.47 -0.60 -6.32
N SER A 211 15.01 -1.24 -5.27
CA SER A 211 15.47 -0.51 -4.08
C SER A 211 16.57 0.47 -4.46
N GLU A 212 16.69 1.59 -3.74
CA GLU A 212 17.67 2.64 -4.01
C GLU A 212 19.08 2.09 -4.22
N MET A 213 19.55 1.25 -3.29
CA MET A 213 20.89 0.69 -3.35
C MET A 213 21.09 -0.16 -4.60
N MET A 214 20.10 -0.98 -4.96
CA MET A 214 20.18 -1.86 -6.13
C MET A 214 20.10 -1.06 -7.43
N LEU A 215 19.22 -0.05 -7.50
CA LEU A 215 19.14 0.86 -8.65
C LEU A 215 20.43 1.64 -8.86
N ARG A 216 21.02 2.20 -7.79
CA ARG A 216 22.31 2.89 -7.88
C ARG A 216 23.39 1.99 -8.45
N LYS A 217 23.47 0.74 -7.99
CA LYS A 217 24.42 -0.26 -8.53
C LYS A 217 24.16 -0.56 -10.01
N ARG A 218 22.90 -0.77 -10.40
CA ARG A 218 22.51 -1.05 -11.79
C ARG A 218 22.82 0.12 -12.71
N PHE A 219 22.55 1.35 -12.27
CA PHE A 219 22.84 2.56 -13.03
C PHE A 219 24.34 2.79 -13.20
N ALA A 220 25.15 2.55 -12.16
CA ALA A 220 26.61 2.60 -12.26
C ALA A 220 27.13 1.57 -13.28
N ALA A 221 26.70 0.31 -13.15
CA ALA A 221 27.08 -0.75 -14.10
C ALA A 221 26.69 -0.42 -15.55
N ALA A 222 25.54 0.21 -15.76
CA ALA A 222 25.11 0.63 -17.09
C ALA A 222 25.97 1.77 -17.67
N ILE A 223 26.42 2.72 -16.84
CA ILE A 223 27.39 3.75 -17.26
C ILE A 223 28.72 3.10 -17.64
N ASP A 224 29.24 2.19 -16.80
CA ASP A 224 30.53 1.54 -17.03
C ASP A 224 30.51 0.73 -18.33
N HIS A 225 29.44 -0.03 -18.55
CA HIS A 225 29.23 -0.75 -19.81
C HIS A 225 29.21 0.20 -21.01
N LYS A 226 28.49 1.32 -20.91
CA LYS A 226 28.40 2.31 -22.00
C LYS A 226 29.75 3.01 -22.26
N LEU A 227 30.56 3.25 -21.23
CA LEU A 227 31.91 3.78 -21.35
C LEU A 227 32.83 2.81 -22.09
N LEU A 228 32.79 1.53 -21.75
CA LEU A 228 33.57 0.50 -22.44
C LEU A 228 33.19 0.41 -23.92
N GLN A 229 31.89 0.43 -24.24
CA GLN A 229 31.42 0.44 -25.61
C GLN A 229 31.86 1.67 -26.40
N SER A 230 31.99 2.84 -25.77
CA SER A 230 32.43 4.07 -26.45
C SER A 230 33.93 4.17 -26.72
N ARG A 231 34.73 3.25 -26.16
CA ARG A 231 36.19 3.17 -26.36
C ARG A 231 36.58 2.22 -27.51
N HIS A 232 35.64 1.42 -27.99
CA HIS A 232 35.77 0.52 -29.15
C HIS A 232 35.01 1.11 -30.33
#